data_AF-A0A0N7ZDF1-F1
#
_entry.id   AF-A0A0N7ZDF1-F1
#
_cell.length_a   1.000
_cell.length_b   1.000
_cell.length_c   1.000
_cell.angle_alpha   90.00
_cell.angle_beta   90.00
_cell.angle_gamma   90.00
#
_symmetry.space_group_name_H-M   'P 1'
#
loop_
_entity.id
_entity.type
_entity.pdbx_description
1 polymer ?
#
loop_
_entity_poly.entity_id
_entity_poly.type
_entity_poly.pdbx_seq_one_letter_code
_entity_poly.pdbx_strand_id
1 'polypeptide(L)'
;MADLLEKKLTAEDYNAEKYVLRLSQNSVGDHELQQQRKKIQQLAEKTNAQLKRNVYMNYMQFIDTAKEISYLESEMYQLSHLITEQKSLLTSLLELSITGERGPGSAAQEMIEVNPQELKRMQNRENRKKLTGLLEKIEGCSHVMEVEDRCLVFDGDLVELNQDDYTAMQRIHAYLLNDSLMIASWLSDRRGPVRYKFEVLYPLDQVLPVNIKDRGNTKNAFKVLIFPDTRVFMAPTAKSKQDWLDEIERTKANKVTVDKQNVERAQQQHQRERQVSLSKEDSLESTNRMCPARTPSLAVQQTWDGAV
;
A
#
# COMPACT_ATOMS: atom_id res chain seq x y z
N MET A 1 4.68 23.82 54.71
CA MET A 1 4.59 23.38 56.13
C MET A 1 3.89 22.04 56.34
N ALA A 2 2.87 21.66 55.54
CA ALA A 2 2.23 20.34 55.64
C ALA A 2 3.19 19.16 55.33
N ASP A 3 4.05 19.29 54.31
CA ASP A 3 5.05 18.28 53.94
C ASP A 3 6.06 17.94 55.05
N LEU A 4 6.42 18.93 55.89
CA LEU A 4 7.38 18.71 56.97
C LEU A 4 6.77 17.88 58.10
N LEU A 5 5.47 18.04 58.34
CA LEU A 5 4.73 17.24 59.31
C LEU A 5 4.56 15.81 58.78
N GLU A 6 4.16 15.66 57.53
CA GLU A 6 4.01 14.37 56.86
C GLU A 6 5.33 13.58 56.88
N LYS A 7 6.44 14.22 56.51
CA LYS A 7 7.79 13.62 56.53
C LYS A 7 8.29 13.24 57.93
N LYS A 8 7.86 13.94 58.99
CA LYS A 8 8.18 13.60 60.39
C LYS A 8 7.36 12.42 60.90
N LEU A 9 6.12 12.27 60.43
CA LEU A 9 5.22 11.19 60.83
C LEU A 9 5.48 9.88 60.08
N THR A 10 6.10 9.95 58.89
CA THR A 10 6.47 8.78 58.08
C THR A 10 7.92 8.34 58.24
N ALA A 11 8.68 8.98 59.13
CA ALA A 11 10.07 8.59 59.41
C ALA A 11 10.14 7.22 60.10
N GLU A 12 11.15 6.41 59.74
CA GLU A 12 11.30 5.04 60.27
C GLU A 12 11.60 5.01 61.79
N ASP A 13 12.13 6.09 62.35
CA ASP A 13 12.44 6.26 63.79
C ASP A 13 11.31 6.97 64.57
N TYR A 14 10.12 7.10 63.97
CA TYR A 14 9.00 7.81 64.59
C TYR A 14 8.55 7.14 65.90
N ASN A 15 8.49 7.95 66.96
CA ASN A 15 7.96 7.54 68.26
C ASN A 15 6.86 8.51 68.70
N ALA A 16 5.64 7.99 68.84
CA ALA A 16 4.45 8.78 69.15
C ALA A 16 4.53 9.49 70.51
N GLU A 17 5.06 8.83 71.54
CA GLU A 17 5.16 9.38 72.88
C GLU A 17 6.17 10.54 72.93
N LYS A 18 7.36 10.36 72.34
CA LYS A 18 8.38 11.42 72.21
C LYS A 18 7.92 12.58 71.34
N TYR A 19 7.05 12.32 70.37
CA TYR A 19 6.47 13.35 69.51
C TYR A 19 5.44 14.20 70.28
N VAL A 20 4.50 13.56 70.98
CA VAL A 20 3.49 14.24 71.79
C VAL A 20 4.13 15.01 72.95
N LEU A 21 5.18 14.46 73.58
CA LEU A 21 5.93 15.14 74.64
C LEU A 21 6.63 16.41 74.13
N ARG A 22 7.28 16.36 72.97
CA ARG A 22 7.89 17.55 72.34
C ARG A 22 6.84 18.56 71.90
N LEU A 23 5.67 18.07 71.47
CA LEU A 23 4.55 18.93 71.08
C LEU A 23 3.99 19.67 72.30
N SER A 24 3.78 18.99 73.43
CA SER A 24 3.26 19.62 74.66
C SER A 24 4.27 20.56 75.32
N GLN A 25 5.57 20.27 75.26
CA GLN A 25 6.62 21.15 75.78
C GLN A 25 6.78 22.46 75.00
N ASN A 26 6.53 22.42 73.69
CA ASN A 26 6.68 23.60 72.81
C ASN A 26 5.39 24.41 72.66
N SER A 27 4.25 23.89 73.12
CA SER A 27 2.96 24.57 72.99
C SER A 27 2.65 25.33 74.28
N VAL A 28 2.54 26.66 74.20
CA VAL A 28 2.33 27.51 75.39
C VAL A 28 0.84 27.63 75.75
N GLY A 29 -0.07 27.11 74.92
CA GLY A 29 -1.51 27.15 75.19
C GLY A 29 -2.35 26.07 74.48
N ASP A 30 -3.58 25.87 74.96
CA ASP A 30 -4.55 24.87 74.48
C ASP A 30 -4.92 25.05 72.99
N HIS A 31 -5.01 26.29 72.52
CA HIS A 31 -5.36 26.60 71.14
C HIS A 31 -4.36 26.03 70.10
N GLU A 32 -3.06 26.04 70.40
CA GLU A 32 -2.04 25.51 69.50
C GLU A 32 -2.11 23.97 69.40
N LEU A 33 -2.32 23.30 70.54
CA LEU A 33 -2.50 21.85 70.59
C LEU A 33 -3.75 21.41 69.83
N GLN A 34 -4.86 22.13 69.98
CA GLN A 34 -6.09 21.86 69.23
C GLN A 34 -5.88 22.05 67.72
N GLN A 35 -5.15 23.09 67.31
CA GLN A 35 -4.84 23.33 65.90
C GLN A 35 -3.96 22.23 65.31
N GLN A 36 -2.95 21.75 66.04
CA GLN A 36 -2.08 20.65 65.60
C GLN A 36 -2.85 19.32 65.55
N ARG A 37 -3.70 19.03 66.53
CA ARG A 37 -4.62 17.88 66.50
C ARG A 37 -5.51 17.91 65.26
N LYS A 38 -6.09 19.07 64.93
CA LYS A 38 -6.92 19.24 63.73
C LYS A 38 -6.13 19.00 62.45
N LYS A 39 -4.87 19.45 62.37
CA LYS A 39 -3.98 19.19 61.22
C LYS A 39 -3.67 17.71 61.06
N ILE A 40 -3.37 17.01 62.16
CA ILE A 40 -3.11 15.55 62.12
C ILE A 40 -4.37 14.80 61.69
N GLN A 41 -5.54 15.19 62.19
CA GLN A 41 -6.82 14.61 61.79
C GLN A 41 -7.09 14.80 60.30
N GLN A 42 -6.90 16.02 59.78
CA GLN A 42 -7.05 16.32 58.35
C GLN A 42 -6.06 15.53 57.49
N LEU A 43 -4.81 15.37 57.94
CA LEU A 43 -3.81 14.57 57.23
C LEU A 43 -4.21 13.09 57.21
N ALA A 44 -4.70 12.55 58.33
CA ALA A 44 -5.18 11.17 58.41
C ALA A 44 -6.37 10.92 57.48
N GLU A 45 -7.33 11.83 57.42
CA GLU A 45 -8.49 11.75 56.51
C GLU A 45 -8.05 11.81 55.04
N LYS A 46 -7.13 12.72 54.70
CA LYS A 46 -6.57 12.84 53.36
C LYS A 46 -5.83 11.57 52.95
N THR A 47 -4.98 11.02 53.81
CA THR A 47 -4.23 9.78 53.55
C THR A 47 -5.17 8.58 53.40
N ASN A 48 -6.22 8.48 54.21
CA ASN A 48 -7.23 7.42 54.10
C ASN A 48 -7.96 7.49 52.75
N ALA A 49 -8.39 8.69 52.34
CA ALA A 49 -9.02 8.89 51.04
C ALA A 49 -8.07 8.54 49.88
N GLN A 50 -6.80 8.93 49.98
CA GLN A 50 -5.78 8.64 48.97
C GLN A 50 -5.47 7.14 48.88
N LEU A 51 -5.36 6.44 50.01
CA LEU A 51 -5.18 4.99 50.07
C LEU A 51 -6.34 4.27 49.39
N LYS A 52 -7.59 4.64 49.72
CA LYS A 52 -8.78 4.07 49.07
C LYS A 52 -8.75 4.28 47.56
N ARG A 53 -8.39 5.49 47.11
CA ARG A 53 -8.27 5.81 45.69
C ARG A 53 -7.19 4.96 45.01
N ASN A 54 -6.02 4.82 45.64
CA ASN A 54 -4.92 4.02 45.11
C ASN A 54 -5.28 2.53 45.02
N VAL A 55 -5.89 1.97 46.06
CA VAL A 55 -6.35 0.56 46.06
C VAL A 55 -7.38 0.35 44.97
N TYR A 56 -8.35 1.26 44.83
CA TYR A 56 -9.34 1.19 43.77
C TYR A 56 -8.72 1.27 42.36
N MET A 57 -7.78 2.19 42.15
CA MET A 57 -7.09 2.34 40.86
C MET A 57 -6.24 1.11 40.53
N ASN A 58 -5.50 0.58 41.50
CA ASN A 58 -4.73 -0.65 41.31
C ASN A 58 -5.64 -1.84 40.98
N TYR A 59 -6.81 -1.93 41.61
CA TYR A 59 -7.78 -2.98 41.34
C TYR A 59 -8.41 -2.85 39.93
N MET A 60 -8.76 -1.63 39.50
CA MET A 60 -9.22 -1.38 38.14
C MET A 60 -8.15 -1.74 37.10
N GLN A 61 -6.91 -1.31 37.31
CA GLN A 61 -5.80 -1.66 36.41
C GLN A 61 -5.57 -3.17 36.34
N PHE A 62 -5.67 -3.88 37.48
CA PHE A 62 -5.56 -5.34 37.50
C PHE A 62 -6.68 -5.99 36.68
N ILE A 63 -7.92 -5.51 36.82
CA ILE A 63 -9.07 -6.01 36.04
C ILE A 63 -8.88 -5.72 34.54
N ASP A 64 -8.48 -4.52 34.17
CA ASP A 64 -8.34 -4.13 32.78
C ASP A 64 -7.19 -4.88 32.10
N THR A 65 -6.05 -5.01 32.80
CA THR A 65 -4.92 -5.84 32.33
C THR A 65 -5.34 -7.30 32.18
N ALA A 66 -6.10 -7.86 33.14
CA ALA A 66 -6.58 -9.23 33.05
C ALA A 66 -7.53 -9.44 31.86
N LYS A 67 -8.41 -8.47 31.57
CA LYS A 67 -9.28 -8.50 30.38
C LYS A 67 -8.48 -8.45 29.09
N GLU A 68 -7.48 -7.58 29.00
CA GLU A 68 -6.61 -7.48 27.84
C GLU A 68 -5.83 -8.78 27.59
N ILE A 69 -5.32 -9.42 28.66
CA ILE A 69 -4.66 -10.73 28.58
C ILE A 69 -5.64 -11.78 28.04
N SER A 70 -6.86 -11.87 28.59
CA SER A 70 -7.86 -12.82 28.10
C SER A 70 -8.29 -12.56 26.65
N TYR A 71 -8.36 -11.29 26.24
CA TYR A 71 -8.66 -10.92 24.86
C TYR A 71 -7.55 -11.39 23.91
N LEU A 72 -6.29 -11.12 24.27
CA LEU A 72 -5.12 -11.59 23.50
C LEU A 72 -5.02 -13.11 23.44
N GLU A 73 -5.32 -13.81 24.54
CA GLU A 73 -5.37 -15.27 24.57
C GLU A 73 -6.37 -15.82 23.55
N SER A 74 -7.56 -15.19 23.45
CA SER A 74 -8.58 -15.58 22.48
C SER A 74 -8.11 -15.35 21.04
N GLU A 75 -7.53 -14.20 20.72
CA GLU A 75 -7.00 -13.91 19.38
C GLU A 75 -5.86 -14.86 19.00
N MET A 76 -4.95 -15.15 19.95
CA MET A 76 -3.85 -16.07 19.73
C MET A 76 -4.34 -17.50 19.50
N TYR A 77 -5.38 -17.93 20.22
CA TYR A 77 -6.03 -19.21 19.99
C TYR A 77 -6.65 -19.29 18.59
N GLN A 78 -7.38 -18.26 18.17
CA GLN A 78 -7.97 -18.18 16.83
C GLN A 78 -6.90 -18.24 15.74
N LEU A 79 -5.79 -17.51 15.90
CA LEU A 79 -4.67 -17.54 14.97
C LEU A 79 -4.02 -18.93 14.90
N SER A 80 -3.79 -19.56 16.05
CA SER A 80 -3.24 -20.92 16.13
C SER A 80 -4.14 -21.93 15.41
N HIS A 81 -5.46 -21.80 15.59
CA HIS A 81 -6.44 -22.63 14.90
C HIS A 81 -6.38 -22.43 13.38
N LEU A 82 -6.40 -21.18 12.91
CA LEU A 82 -6.31 -20.87 11.47
C LEU A 82 -5.02 -21.39 10.84
N ILE A 83 -3.87 -21.28 11.54
CA ILE A 83 -2.60 -21.83 11.07
C ILE A 83 -2.68 -23.36 11.01
N THR A 84 -3.33 -24.00 11.97
CA THR A 84 -3.51 -25.46 11.99
C THR A 84 -4.40 -25.91 10.84
N GLU A 85 -5.50 -25.21 10.56
CA GLU A 85 -6.35 -25.46 9.41
C GLU A 85 -5.60 -25.29 8.09
N GLN A 86 -4.86 -24.18 7.92
CA GLN A 86 -4.04 -23.95 6.72
C GLN A 86 -2.97 -25.01 6.54
N LYS A 87 -2.28 -25.42 7.61
CA LYS A 87 -1.32 -26.53 7.57
C LYS A 87 -2.00 -27.83 7.14
N SER A 88 -3.17 -28.15 7.71
CA SER A 88 -3.94 -29.32 7.32
C SER A 88 -4.28 -29.29 5.83
N LEU A 89 -4.78 -28.15 5.31
CA LEU A 89 -5.12 -27.99 3.91
C LEU A 89 -3.91 -28.15 2.99
N LEU A 90 -2.77 -27.56 3.36
CA LEU A 90 -1.52 -27.70 2.60
C LEU A 90 -1.01 -29.13 2.61
N THR A 91 -1.08 -29.82 3.75
CA THR A 91 -0.71 -31.24 3.85
C THR A 91 -1.64 -32.09 2.99
N SER A 92 -2.96 -31.86 3.00
CA SER A 92 -3.89 -32.58 2.12
C SER A 92 -3.63 -32.32 0.63
N LEU A 93 -3.29 -31.09 0.25
CA LEU A 93 -2.94 -30.74 -1.14
C LEU A 93 -1.62 -31.41 -1.56
N LEU A 94 -0.64 -31.43 -0.65
CA LEU A 94 0.64 -32.10 -0.87
C LEU A 94 0.44 -33.62 -0.97
N GLU A 95 -0.36 -34.23 -0.10
CA GLU A 95 -0.71 -35.65 -0.17
C GLU A 95 -1.39 -35.97 -1.50
N LEU A 96 -2.38 -35.20 -1.94
CA LEU A 96 -3.02 -35.36 -3.26
C LEU A 96 -2.00 -35.27 -4.42
N SER A 97 -0.99 -34.41 -4.30
CA SER A 97 0.07 -34.28 -5.31
C SER A 97 1.10 -35.42 -5.29
N ILE A 98 1.33 -36.05 -4.13
CA ILE A 98 2.29 -37.16 -3.95
C ILE A 98 1.63 -38.51 -4.23
N THR A 99 0.37 -38.70 -3.84
CA THR A 99 -0.47 -39.84 -4.23
C THR A 99 -0.94 -39.66 -5.67
N GLY A 100 -0.01 -39.51 -6.61
CA GLY A 100 -0.24 -39.76 -8.03
C GLY A 100 -0.41 -41.27 -8.28
N GLU A 101 -1.35 -41.90 -7.57
CA GLU A 101 -1.66 -43.31 -7.77
C GLU A 101 -2.40 -43.45 -9.10
N ARG A 102 -1.66 -43.95 -10.09
CA ARG A 102 -2.16 -44.32 -11.41
C ARG A 102 -3.14 -45.49 -11.25
N GLY A 103 -4.42 -45.17 -11.08
CA GLY A 103 -5.52 -46.08 -11.36
C GLY A 103 -5.99 -45.88 -12.81
N PRO A 104 -6.03 -46.92 -13.66
CA PRO A 104 -6.60 -46.78 -14.99
C PRO A 104 -8.12 -46.74 -14.89
N GLY A 105 -8.72 -45.55 -15.02
CA GLY A 105 -10.16 -45.45 -15.30
C GLY A 105 -11.00 -44.46 -14.50
N SER A 106 -10.51 -43.27 -14.16
CA SER A 106 -11.41 -42.19 -13.72
C SER A 106 -11.22 -40.93 -14.56
N ALA A 107 -12.25 -40.64 -15.34
CA ALA A 107 -12.45 -39.39 -16.04
C ALA A 107 -12.60 -38.23 -15.03
N ALA A 108 -11.49 -37.58 -14.70
CA ALA A 108 -11.47 -36.26 -14.07
C ALA A 108 -10.08 -35.63 -14.22
N GLN A 109 -9.59 -35.59 -15.45
CA GLN A 109 -8.44 -34.78 -15.82
C GLN A 109 -8.93 -33.43 -16.32
N GLU A 110 -9.61 -32.69 -15.44
CA GLU A 110 -9.63 -31.23 -15.54
C GLU A 110 -8.52 -30.73 -14.62
N MET A 111 -7.30 -30.70 -15.16
CA MET A 111 -6.28 -29.82 -14.64
C MET A 111 -6.91 -28.41 -14.66
N ILE A 112 -7.16 -27.82 -13.49
CA ILE A 112 -7.30 -26.37 -13.39
C ILE A 112 -5.89 -25.82 -13.62
N GLU A 113 -5.46 -25.85 -14.87
CA GLU A 113 -4.36 -25.05 -15.38
C GLU A 113 -4.88 -23.61 -15.34
N VAL A 114 -4.67 -22.93 -14.20
CA VAL A 114 -5.05 -21.52 -14.06
C VAL A 114 -4.34 -20.78 -15.18
N ASN A 115 -5.11 -20.37 -16.19
CA ASN A 115 -4.58 -19.71 -17.37
C ASN A 115 -3.75 -18.50 -16.92
N PRO A 116 -2.47 -18.34 -17.31
CA PRO A 116 -1.65 -17.20 -16.92
C PRO A 116 -2.33 -15.85 -17.21
N GLN A 117 -3.24 -15.81 -18.18
CA GLN A 117 -4.06 -14.64 -18.50
C GLN A 117 -5.15 -14.35 -17.44
N GLU A 118 -5.74 -15.36 -16.81
CA GLU A 118 -6.72 -15.18 -15.73
C GLU A 118 -6.04 -14.66 -14.46
N LEU A 119 -4.86 -15.17 -14.12
CA LEU A 119 -4.08 -14.67 -12.99
C LEU A 119 -3.71 -13.19 -13.18
N LYS A 120 -3.26 -12.82 -14.39
CA LYS A 120 -2.97 -11.43 -14.76
C LYS A 120 -4.21 -10.53 -14.70
N ARG A 121 -5.38 -11.03 -15.11
CA ARG A 121 -6.66 -10.31 -15.01
C ARG A 121 -7.10 -10.09 -13.57
N MET A 122 -6.95 -11.10 -12.71
CA MET A 122 -7.26 -10.96 -11.28
C MET A 122 -6.35 -9.92 -10.63
N GLN A 123 -5.05 -9.98 -10.90
CA GLN A 123 -4.09 -9.03 -10.34
C GLN A 123 -4.32 -7.61 -10.85
N ASN A 124 -4.69 -7.43 -12.13
CA ASN A 124 -5.05 -6.11 -12.66
C ASN A 124 -6.33 -5.57 -11.98
N ARG A 125 -7.31 -6.44 -11.70
CA ARG A 125 -8.53 -6.06 -10.99
C ARG A 125 -8.24 -5.61 -9.55
N GLU A 126 -7.33 -6.29 -8.86
CA GLU A 126 -6.89 -5.88 -7.52
C GLU A 126 -6.11 -4.56 -7.54
N ASN A 127 -5.17 -4.40 -8.46
CA ASN A 127 -4.41 -3.16 -8.63
C ASN A 127 -5.33 -1.98 -8.93
N ARG A 128 -6.36 -2.20 -9.76
CA ARG A 128 -7.37 -1.19 -10.06
C ARG A 128 -8.19 -0.80 -8.83
N LYS A 129 -8.63 -1.77 -8.01
CA LYS A 129 -9.33 -1.48 -6.75
C LYS A 129 -8.47 -0.65 -5.80
N LYS A 130 -7.18 -0.98 -5.68
CA LYS A 130 -6.23 -0.23 -4.84
C LYS A 130 -6.08 1.21 -5.34
N LEU A 131 -5.91 1.40 -6.65
CA LEU A 131 -5.82 2.73 -7.26
C LEU A 131 -7.11 3.54 -7.03
N THR A 132 -8.29 2.96 -7.28
CA THR A 132 -9.58 3.65 -7.05
C THR A 132 -9.74 4.12 -5.60
N GLY A 133 -9.44 3.27 -4.61
CA GLY A 133 -9.56 3.64 -3.19
C GLY A 133 -8.59 4.74 -2.73
N LEU A 134 -7.46 4.92 -3.44
CA LEU A 134 -6.56 6.05 -3.20
C LEU A 134 -7.05 7.33 -3.86
N LEU A 135 -7.52 7.23 -5.11
CA LEU A 135 -8.04 8.37 -5.86
C LEU A 135 -9.32 8.97 -5.25
N GLU A 136 -10.13 8.20 -4.52
CA GLU A 136 -11.27 8.73 -3.75
C GLU A 136 -10.88 9.79 -2.71
N LYS A 137 -9.60 9.79 -2.28
CA LYS A 137 -9.06 10.76 -1.32
C LYS A 137 -8.51 12.02 -2.00
N ILE A 138 -8.47 12.05 -3.34
CA ILE A 138 -7.86 13.10 -4.14
C ILE A 138 -8.94 13.80 -4.98
N GLU A 139 -9.00 15.12 -4.90
CA GLU A 139 -9.88 15.92 -5.76
C GLU A 139 -9.28 16.10 -7.15
N GLY A 140 -10.07 15.91 -8.21
CA GLY A 140 -9.68 16.29 -9.59
C GLY A 140 -8.87 15.26 -10.39
N CYS A 141 -8.79 14.02 -9.94
CA CYS A 141 -7.95 12.97 -10.56
C CYS A 141 -8.71 11.99 -11.48
N SER A 142 -9.87 12.36 -12.05
CA SER A 142 -10.69 11.46 -12.89
C SER A 142 -9.95 10.94 -14.13
N HIS A 143 -9.16 11.79 -14.79
CA HIS A 143 -8.43 11.49 -16.02
C HIS A 143 -7.31 10.44 -15.83
N VAL A 144 -6.87 10.22 -14.57
CA VAL A 144 -5.85 9.21 -14.25
C VAL A 144 -6.40 7.80 -14.48
N MET A 145 -7.72 7.61 -14.34
CA MET A 145 -8.39 6.31 -14.51
C MET A 145 -8.75 5.95 -15.96
N GLU A 146 -8.55 6.85 -16.92
CA GLU A 146 -8.92 6.61 -18.32
C GLU A 146 -8.04 5.55 -18.99
N VAL A 147 -6.84 5.30 -18.48
CA VAL A 147 -5.91 4.29 -19.01
C VAL A 147 -6.07 2.98 -18.23
N GLU A 148 -6.54 1.94 -18.92
CA GLU A 148 -6.91 0.66 -18.31
C GLU A 148 -5.74 -0.13 -17.70
N ASP A 149 -4.53 0.07 -18.22
CA ASP A 149 -3.32 -0.64 -17.78
C ASP A 149 -2.52 0.10 -16.70
N ARG A 150 -3.06 1.20 -16.14
CA ARG A 150 -2.38 1.93 -15.06
C ARG A 150 -2.46 1.18 -13.73
N CYS A 151 -1.30 1.00 -13.11
CA CYS A 151 -1.21 0.45 -11.77
C CYS A 151 -0.32 1.32 -10.88
N LEU A 152 -0.67 1.36 -9.60
CA LEU A 152 0.17 1.97 -8.59
C LEU A 152 1.37 1.07 -8.29
N VAL A 153 2.56 1.64 -8.41
CA VAL A 153 3.82 0.99 -8.05
C VAL A 153 4.25 1.41 -6.65
N PHE A 154 4.22 2.71 -6.37
CA PHE A 154 4.67 3.28 -5.09
C PHE A 154 3.94 4.57 -4.74
N ASP A 155 3.79 4.86 -3.45
CA ASP A 155 3.18 6.09 -2.95
C ASP A 155 3.88 6.56 -1.67
N GLY A 156 3.80 7.86 -1.40
CA GLY A 156 4.40 8.42 -0.19
C GLY A 156 4.25 9.93 -0.04
N ASP A 157 4.24 10.36 1.23
CA ASP A 157 4.23 11.78 1.61
C ASP A 157 5.63 12.40 1.44
N LEU A 158 5.69 13.56 0.79
CA LEU A 158 6.90 14.33 0.57
C LEU A 158 6.66 15.81 0.91
N VAL A 159 7.74 16.57 1.08
CA VAL A 159 7.68 18.03 1.20
C VAL A 159 8.38 18.64 0.00
N GLU A 160 7.68 19.47 -0.74
CA GLU A 160 8.28 20.25 -1.82
C GLU A 160 9.10 21.40 -1.26
N LEU A 161 10.31 21.56 -1.79
CA LEU A 161 11.22 22.63 -1.46
C LEU A 161 11.39 23.57 -2.66
N ASN A 162 11.63 24.85 -2.36
CA ASN A 162 12.04 25.81 -3.37
C ASN A 162 13.38 25.39 -3.99
N GLN A 163 13.52 25.51 -5.31
CA GLN A 163 14.73 25.14 -6.04
C GLN A 163 15.95 25.99 -5.64
N ASP A 164 15.74 27.26 -5.31
CA ASP A 164 16.84 28.21 -5.07
C ASP A 164 17.22 28.23 -3.59
N ASP A 165 16.25 28.45 -2.70
CA ASP A 165 16.46 28.65 -1.27
C ASP A 165 16.28 27.38 -0.42
N TYR A 166 15.81 26.28 -1.03
CA TYR A 166 15.48 25.02 -0.35
C TYR A 166 14.50 25.15 0.84
N THR A 167 13.71 26.22 0.86
CA THR A 167 12.67 26.45 1.85
C THR A 167 11.49 25.53 1.60
N ALA A 168 10.91 24.95 2.65
CA ALA A 168 9.71 24.13 2.53
C ALA A 168 8.52 24.96 2.03
N MET A 169 7.95 24.56 0.90
CA MET A 169 6.82 25.23 0.26
C MET A 169 5.50 24.60 0.69
N GLN A 170 5.32 23.31 0.40
CA GLN A 170 4.07 22.60 0.67
C GLN A 170 4.30 21.12 0.93
N ARG A 171 3.36 20.52 1.66
CA ARG A 171 3.29 19.05 1.81
C ARG A 171 2.56 18.51 0.60
N ILE A 172 3.13 17.48 0.00
CA ILE A 172 2.57 16.79 -1.16
C ILE A 172 2.51 15.30 -0.88
N HIS A 173 1.70 14.60 -1.64
CA HIS A 173 1.71 13.16 -1.74
C HIS A 173 1.99 12.79 -3.20
N ALA A 174 3.06 12.02 -3.40
CA ALA A 174 3.45 11.57 -4.72
C ALA A 174 2.99 10.13 -4.93
N TYR A 175 2.51 9.84 -6.14
CA TYR A 175 2.10 8.50 -6.57
C TYR A 175 2.87 8.14 -7.82
N LEU A 176 3.68 7.09 -7.74
CA LEU A 176 4.38 6.49 -8.86
C LEU A 176 3.49 5.41 -9.49
N LEU A 177 3.06 5.68 -10.70
CA LEU A 177 2.35 4.73 -11.56
C LEU A 177 3.36 4.06 -12.50
N ASN A 178 2.93 3.00 -13.17
CA ASN A 178 3.76 2.28 -14.15
C ASN A 178 4.20 3.14 -15.36
N ASP A 179 3.43 4.16 -15.73
CA ASP A 179 3.67 5.03 -16.89
C ASP A 179 3.96 6.50 -16.54
N SER A 180 3.69 6.91 -15.30
CA SER A 180 3.64 8.32 -14.90
C SER A 180 3.88 8.54 -13.41
N LEU A 181 4.31 9.75 -13.04
CA LEU A 181 4.46 10.23 -11.67
C LEU A 181 3.41 11.31 -11.41
N MET A 182 2.46 11.04 -10.52
CA MET A 182 1.43 11.98 -10.11
C MET A 182 1.82 12.69 -8.82
N ILE A 183 1.52 13.99 -8.73
CA ILE A 183 1.72 14.78 -7.53
C ILE A 183 0.38 15.38 -7.10
N ALA A 184 0.07 15.25 -5.82
CA ALA A 184 -1.10 15.85 -5.19
C ALA A 184 -0.67 16.73 -3.99
N SER A 185 -1.21 17.94 -3.89
CA SER A 185 -0.93 18.85 -2.78
C SER A 185 -1.86 18.57 -1.60
N TRP A 186 -1.36 18.78 -0.38
CA TRP A 186 -2.15 18.61 0.84
C TRP A 186 -3.22 19.71 0.96
N LEU A 187 -4.48 19.33 1.17
CA LEU A 187 -5.57 20.29 1.35
C LEU A 187 -5.76 20.64 2.84
N SER A 188 -5.67 21.92 3.16
CA SER A 188 -5.88 22.44 4.51
C SER A 188 -7.36 22.57 4.88
N ASP A 189 -8.23 22.93 3.94
CA ASP A 189 -9.70 22.97 4.12
C ASP A 189 -10.32 21.60 3.85
N ARG A 190 -10.68 20.88 4.93
CA ARG A 190 -11.15 19.49 4.83
C ARG A 190 -12.64 19.46 4.56
N ARG A 191 -13.04 19.12 3.33
CA ARG A 191 -14.44 18.86 2.96
C ARG A 191 -14.65 17.37 2.69
N GLY A 192 -15.03 16.63 3.73
CA GLY A 192 -15.35 15.20 3.62
C GLY A 192 -14.10 14.28 3.54
N PRO A 193 -14.15 13.19 2.76
CA PRO A 193 -13.08 12.18 2.70
C PRO A 193 -11.84 12.64 1.91
N VAL A 194 -11.97 13.71 1.13
CA VAL A 194 -10.92 14.29 0.30
C VAL A 194 -9.86 14.96 1.19
N ARG A 195 -8.60 14.57 1.01
CA ARG A 195 -7.45 15.08 1.78
C ARG A 195 -6.38 15.74 0.92
N TYR A 196 -6.38 15.44 -0.36
CA TYR A 196 -5.39 15.94 -1.30
C TYR A 196 -6.08 16.53 -2.53
N LYS A 197 -5.41 17.48 -3.17
CA LYS A 197 -5.85 18.05 -4.45
C LYS A 197 -4.86 17.65 -5.52
N PHE A 198 -5.38 17.11 -6.63
CA PHE A 198 -4.56 16.82 -7.81
C PHE A 198 -3.86 18.10 -8.28
N GLU A 199 -2.55 18.02 -8.47
CA GLU A 199 -1.76 19.14 -8.96
C GLU A 199 -1.31 18.87 -10.39
N VAL A 200 -0.61 17.76 -10.63
CA VAL A 200 0.00 17.47 -11.92
C VAL A 200 0.31 15.97 -12.09
N LEU A 201 0.31 15.52 -13.35
CA LEU A 201 0.69 14.17 -13.76
C LEU A 201 1.82 14.27 -14.80
N TYR A 202 2.97 13.68 -14.49
CA TYR A 202 4.13 13.69 -15.38
C TYR A 202 4.34 12.33 -16.03
N PRO A 203 4.45 12.24 -17.37
CA PRO A 203 4.88 11.01 -18.03
C PRO A 203 6.28 10.62 -17.55
N LEU A 204 6.47 9.33 -17.27
CA LEU A 204 7.73 8.84 -16.68
C LEU A 204 8.96 9.10 -17.59
N ASP A 205 8.75 9.28 -18.89
CA ASP A 205 9.81 9.59 -19.87
C ASP A 205 10.48 10.93 -19.59
N GLN A 206 9.74 11.87 -19.01
CA GLN A 206 10.22 13.22 -18.69
C GLN A 206 10.82 13.33 -17.29
N VAL A 207 10.66 12.31 -16.44
CA VAL A 207 11.03 12.32 -15.03
C VAL A 207 12.45 11.78 -14.86
N LEU A 208 13.41 12.59 -14.40
CA LEU A 208 14.76 12.12 -14.08
C LEU A 208 15.08 12.38 -12.59
N PRO A 209 15.16 11.31 -11.76
CA PRO A 209 15.55 11.46 -10.36
C PRO A 209 17.05 11.77 -10.27
N VAL A 210 17.41 12.70 -9.38
CA VAL A 210 18.78 13.11 -9.11
C VAL A 210 18.97 13.20 -7.59
N ASN A 211 19.90 12.39 -7.07
CA ASN A 211 20.24 12.42 -5.66
C ASN A 211 21.01 13.71 -5.30
N ILE A 212 20.51 14.46 -4.31
CA ILE A 212 21.21 15.64 -3.77
C ILE A 212 21.87 15.26 -2.44
N LYS A 213 23.10 15.71 -2.21
CA LYS A 213 23.76 15.59 -0.90
C LYS A 213 23.17 16.58 0.09
N ASP A 214 22.98 16.16 1.32
CA ASP A 214 22.44 17.00 2.39
C ASP A 214 23.30 18.26 2.60
N ARG A 215 22.65 19.43 2.73
CA ARG A 215 23.32 20.72 2.96
C ARG A 215 22.55 21.55 3.98
N GLY A 216 23.19 21.86 5.11
CA GLY A 216 22.61 22.72 6.14
C GLY A 216 21.32 22.12 6.71
N ASN A 217 20.18 22.77 6.45
CA ASN A 217 18.86 22.36 6.95
C ASN A 217 18.11 21.39 6.02
N THR A 218 18.64 21.09 4.83
CA THR A 218 18.07 20.06 3.95
C THR A 218 18.68 18.71 4.24
N LYS A 219 17.87 17.81 4.80
CA LYS A 219 18.21 16.40 4.99
C LYS A 219 17.28 15.56 4.15
N ASN A 220 17.79 14.48 3.56
CA ASN A 220 17.00 13.52 2.78
C ASN A 220 16.29 14.17 1.57
N ALA A 221 16.92 15.16 0.94
CA ALA A 221 16.38 15.80 -0.26
C ALA A 221 16.86 15.12 -1.54
N PHE A 222 16.00 15.08 -2.56
CA PHE A 222 16.31 14.66 -3.92
C PHE A 222 15.65 15.60 -4.93
N LYS A 223 16.25 15.70 -6.11
CA LYS A 223 15.78 16.55 -7.20
C LYS A 223 15.14 15.67 -8.25
N VAL A 224 14.07 16.15 -8.85
CA VAL A 224 13.46 15.50 -10.01
C VAL A 224 13.46 16.52 -11.13
N LEU A 225 14.22 16.21 -12.18
CA LEU A 225 14.22 17.02 -13.40
C LEU A 225 13.04 16.55 -14.24
N ILE A 226 12.13 17.46 -14.53
CA ILE A 226 10.90 17.21 -15.27
C ILE A 226 10.87 18.22 -16.41
N PHE A 227 11.45 17.87 -17.55
CA PHE A 227 11.73 18.83 -18.62
C PHE A 227 10.50 19.68 -18.99
N PRO A 228 10.59 21.02 -18.99
CA PRO A 228 11.79 21.86 -18.82
C PRO A 228 12.13 22.24 -17.37
N ASP A 229 11.27 21.89 -16.41
CA ASP A 229 11.34 22.34 -15.03
C ASP A 229 12.14 21.40 -14.13
N THR A 230 12.37 21.91 -12.93
CA THR A 230 13.09 21.21 -11.86
C THR A 230 12.24 21.32 -10.60
N ARG A 231 12.07 20.20 -9.89
CA ARG A 231 11.47 20.21 -8.55
C ARG A 231 12.38 19.55 -7.54
N VAL A 232 12.35 20.02 -6.30
CA VAL A 232 13.13 19.47 -5.19
C VAL A 232 12.17 18.95 -4.14
N PHE A 233 12.37 17.70 -3.71
CA PHE A 233 11.54 17.06 -2.71
C PHE A 233 12.38 16.60 -1.52
N MET A 234 11.80 16.70 -0.34
CA MET A 234 12.35 16.19 0.91
C MET A 234 11.53 14.97 1.34
N ALA A 235 12.22 13.84 1.53
CA ALA A 235 11.61 12.63 2.05
C ALA A 235 11.62 12.62 3.60
N PRO A 236 10.67 11.92 4.25
CA PRO A 236 10.61 11.83 5.71
C PRO A 236 11.86 11.19 6.33
N THR A 237 12.46 10.22 5.63
CA THR A 237 13.63 9.46 6.10
C THR A 237 14.63 9.24 4.97
N ALA A 238 15.90 8.98 5.31
CA ALA A 238 16.95 8.64 4.34
C ALA A 238 16.61 7.35 3.56
N LYS A 239 15.97 6.39 4.24
CA LYS A 239 15.47 5.17 3.60
C LYS A 239 14.39 5.49 2.57
N SER A 240 13.40 6.30 2.93
CA SER A 240 12.33 6.69 1.99
C SER A 240 12.88 7.43 0.78
N LYS A 241 13.89 8.28 0.95
CA LYS A 241 14.59 8.91 -0.18
C LYS A 241 15.22 7.86 -1.11
N GLN A 242 15.90 6.86 -0.54
CA GLN A 242 16.52 5.79 -1.33
C GLN A 242 15.46 4.95 -2.05
N ASP A 243 14.39 4.56 -1.34
CA ASP A 243 13.26 3.82 -1.91
C ASP A 243 12.63 4.59 -3.10
N TRP A 244 12.46 5.91 -2.98
CA TRP A 244 11.96 6.75 -4.07
C TRP A 244 12.88 6.76 -5.30
N LEU A 245 14.20 6.92 -5.11
CA LEU A 245 15.16 6.91 -6.21
C LEU A 245 15.17 5.54 -6.92
N ASP A 246 15.26 4.47 -6.13
CA ASP A 246 15.34 3.09 -6.62
C ASP A 246 14.05 2.70 -7.36
N GLU A 247 12.87 3.03 -6.81
CA GLU A 247 11.60 2.62 -7.41
C GLU A 247 11.27 3.43 -8.68
N ILE A 248 11.66 4.71 -8.76
CA ILE A 248 11.56 5.49 -10.00
C ILE A 248 12.46 4.88 -11.09
N GLU A 249 13.72 4.58 -10.77
CA GLU A 249 14.65 3.96 -11.72
C GLU A 249 14.17 2.58 -12.17
N ARG A 250 13.70 1.76 -11.23
CA ARG A 250 13.14 0.43 -11.51
C ARG A 250 11.91 0.50 -12.39
N THR A 251 11.00 1.43 -12.12
CA THR A 251 9.79 1.61 -12.93
C THR A 251 10.14 2.06 -14.35
N LYS A 252 11.13 2.95 -14.51
CA LYS A 252 11.65 3.34 -15.83
C LYS A 252 12.25 2.16 -16.59
N ALA A 253 13.08 1.35 -15.94
CA ALA A 253 13.68 0.16 -16.56
C ALA A 253 12.62 -0.87 -16.97
N ASN A 254 11.60 -1.08 -16.14
CA ASN A 254 10.48 -1.96 -16.43
C ASN A 254 9.67 -1.44 -17.63
N LYS A 255 9.36 -0.14 -17.68
CA LYS A 255 8.64 0.47 -18.80
C LYS A 255 9.38 0.26 -20.13
N VAL A 256 10.68 0.54 -20.18
CA VAL A 256 11.52 0.31 -21.37
C VAL A 256 11.49 -1.16 -21.82
N THR A 257 11.52 -2.09 -20.87
CA THR A 257 11.46 -3.52 -21.16
C THR A 257 10.11 -3.93 -21.74
N VAL A 258 9.01 -3.44 -21.16
CA VAL A 258 7.65 -3.70 -21.62
C VAL A 258 7.42 -3.09 -23.01
N ASP A 259 7.86 -1.86 -23.24
CA ASP A 259 7.74 -1.18 -24.53
C ASP A 259 8.51 -1.94 -25.62
N LYS A 260 9.73 -2.39 -25.32
CA LYS A 260 10.52 -3.22 -26.24
C LYS A 260 9.80 -4.54 -26.57
N GLN A 261 9.27 -5.24 -25.57
CA GLN A 261 8.51 -6.48 -25.79
C GLN A 261 7.23 -6.24 -26.61
N ASN A 262 6.54 -5.11 -26.40
CA ASN A 262 5.34 -4.76 -27.15
C ASN A 262 5.68 -4.45 -28.61
N VAL A 263 6.77 -3.73 -28.88
CA VAL A 263 7.25 -3.45 -30.25
C VAL A 263 7.66 -4.75 -30.96
N GLU A 264 8.39 -5.64 -30.29
CA GLU A 264 8.79 -6.94 -30.85
C GLU A 264 7.57 -7.82 -31.18
N ARG A 265 6.57 -7.85 -30.30
CA ARG A 265 5.30 -8.57 -30.54
C ARG A 265 4.53 -7.99 -31.72
N ALA A 266 4.43 -6.67 -31.82
CA ALA A 266 3.77 -5.99 -32.94
C ALA A 266 4.48 -6.29 -34.27
N GLN A 267 5.82 -6.29 -34.28
CA GLN A 267 6.61 -6.64 -35.47
C GLN A 267 6.44 -8.11 -35.88
N GLN A 268 6.43 -9.04 -34.92
CA GLN A 268 6.17 -10.46 -35.20
C GLN A 268 4.76 -10.69 -35.74
N GLN A 269 3.77 -9.96 -35.23
CA GLN A 269 2.39 -10.04 -35.71
C GLN A 269 2.26 -9.47 -37.14
N HIS A 270 2.89 -8.33 -37.41
CA HIS A 270 2.92 -7.74 -38.76
C HIS A 270 3.66 -8.62 -39.78
N GLN A 271 4.72 -9.31 -39.37
CA GLN A 271 5.42 -10.29 -40.22
C GLN A 271 4.56 -11.52 -40.51
N ARG A 272 3.82 -12.03 -39.50
CA ARG A 272 2.87 -13.14 -39.69
C ARG A 272 1.74 -12.73 -40.63
N GLU A 273 1.17 -11.54 -40.46
CA GLU A 273 0.12 -11.02 -41.33
C GLU A 273 0.59 -10.84 -42.78
N ARG A 274 1.81 -10.32 -42.99
CA ARG A 274 2.44 -10.25 -44.34
C ARG A 274 2.69 -11.61 -44.96
N GLN A 275 3.15 -12.60 -44.19
CA GLN A 275 3.33 -13.97 -44.71
C GLN A 275 1.99 -14.61 -45.09
N VAL A 276 0.94 -14.37 -44.31
CA VAL A 276 -0.43 -14.86 -44.60
C VAL A 276 -1.04 -14.15 -45.82
N SER A 277 -0.75 -12.86 -46.05
CA SER A 277 -1.21 -12.15 -47.24
C SER A 277 -0.50 -12.62 -48.52
N LEU A 278 0.83 -12.81 -48.47
CA LEU A 278 1.62 -13.33 -49.60
C LEU A 278 1.19 -14.75 -50.00
N SER A 279 0.92 -15.62 -49.03
CA SER A 279 0.45 -16.99 -49.30
C SER A 279 -1.00 -17.06 -49.80
N LYS A 280 -1.83 -16.03 -49.53
CA LYS A 280 -3.17 -15.88 -50.13
C LYS A 280 -3.11 -15.40 -51.59
N GLU A 281 -2.17 -14.55 -51.95
CA GLU A 281 -1.98 -14.10 -53.34
C GLU A 281 -1.50 -15.23 -54.26
N ASP A 282 -0.52 -16.05 -53.82
CA ASP A 282 -0.06 -17.25 -54.55
C ASP A 282 -1.18 -18.29 -54.76
N SER A 283 -2.12 -18.38 -53.81
CA SER A 283 -3.28 -19.27 -53.87
C SER A 283 -4.33 -18.79 -54.88
N LEU A 284 -4.50 -17.47 -55.03
CA LEU A 284 -5.44 -16.86 -55.98
C LEU A 284 -4.90 -16.89 -57.42
N GLU A 285 -3.59 -16.71 -57.63
CA GLU A 285 -2.97 -16.89 -58.95
C GLU A 285 -3.00 -18.35 -59.43
N SER A 286 -2.88 -19.32 -58.52
CA SER A 286 -2.97 -20.75 -58.84
C SER A 286 -4.39 -21.19 -59.24
N THR A 287 -5.43 -20.49 -58.77
CA THR A 287 -6.82 -20.82 -59.09
C THR A 287 -7.25 -20.24 -60.45
N ASN A 288 -6.60 -19.17 -60.93
CA ASN A 288 -6.91 -18.53 -62.21
C ASN A 288 -6.24 -19.17 -63.44
N ARG A 289 -5.43 -20.22 -63.27
CA ARG A 289 -4.79 -20.96 -64.39
C ARG A 289 -5.54 -22.22 -64.84
N MET A 290 -6.75 -22.47 -64.34
CA MET A 290 -7.52 -23.66 -64.73
C MET A 290 -8.92 -23.31 -65.27
N CYS A 291 -8.98 -22.79 -66.50
CA CYS A 291 -10.17 -22.80 -67.35
C CYS A 291 -9.74 -22.89 -68.83
N PRO A 292 -9.82 -24.04 -69.50
CA PRO A 292 -9.76 -24.06 -70.96
C PRO A 292 -11.14 -23.64 -71.49
N ALA A 293 -11.15 -22.61 -72.35
CA ALA A 293 -12.33 -22.17 -73.06
C ALA A 293 -12.94 -23.33 -73.88
N ARG A 294 -14.19 -23.69 -73.60
CA ARG A 294 -15.02 -24.49 -74.52
C ARG A 294 -15.59 -23.55 -75.58
N THR A 295 -15.10 -23.65 -76.80
CA THR A 295 -15.75 -23.10 -77.99
C THR A 295 -16.98 -23.93 -78.37
N PRO A 296 -18.09 -23.33 -78.81
CA PRO A 296 -19.17 -24.08 -79.43
C PRO A 296 -18.86 -24.31 -80.91
N SER A 297 -18.89 -25.57 -81.34
CA SER A 297 -18.77 -25.97 -82.75
C SER A 297 -20.10 -25.68 -83.47
N LEU A 298 -20.06 -24.80 -84.48
CA LEU A 298 -21.14 -24.62 -85.46
C LEU A 298 -21.09 -25.77 -86.47
N ALA A 299 -22.13 -26.60 -86.51
CA ALA A 299 -22.36 -27.55 -87.57
C ALA A 299 -22.85 -26.80 -88.83
N VAL A 300 -22.01 -26.74 -89.85
CA VAL A 300 -22.39 -26.36 -91.22
C VAL A 300 -22.79 -27.65 -91.95
N GLN A 301 -24.09 -27.85 -92.14
CA GLN A 301 -24.61 -28.76 -93.17
C GLN A 301 -24.81 -27.94 -94.44
N GLN A 302 -23.95 -28.18 -95.44
CA GLN A 302 -24.26 -27.88 -96.82
C GLN A 302 -24.41 -29.20 -97.59
N THR A 303 -25.64 -29.37 -98.04
CA THR A 303 -26.15 -30.21 -99.13
C THR A 303 -25.44 -29.97 -100.46
N TRP A 304 -25.80 -30.79 -101.47
CA TRP A 304 -25.64 -30.72 -102.95
C TRP A 304 -24.74 -31.85 -103.50
N ASP A 305 -25.07 -32.64 -104.54
CA ASP A 305 -26.29 -32.80 -105.36
C ASP A 305 -26.15 -34.03 -106.30
N GLY A 306 -27.26 -34.49 -106.91
CA GLY A 306 -27.27 -35.34 -108.13
C GLY A 306 -28.29 -36.50 -108.08
N ALA A 307 -29.52 -36.35 -108.60
CA ALA A 307 -29.95 -36.43 -110.01
C ALA A 307 -29.82 -37.84 -110.64
N VAL A 308 -30.91 -38.63 -110.67
CA VAL A 308 -31.81 -38.97 -111.82
C VAL A 308 -32.98 -39.78 -111.28
#